data_AF-A0AAE3NPW3-F1
#
_entry.id   AF-A0AAE3NPW3-F1
#
_cell.length_a   1.000
_cell.length_b   1.000
_cell.length_c   1.000
_cell.angle_alpha   90.00
_cell.angle_beta   90.00
_cell.angle_gamma   90.00
#
_symmetry.space_group_name_H-M   'P 1'
#
loop_
_entity.id
_entity.type
_entity.pdbx_description
1 polymer ?
#
loop_
_entity_poly.entity_id
_entity_poly.type
_entity_poly.pdbx_seq_one_letter_code
_entity_poly.pdbx_strand_id
1 'polypeptide(L)' 'MSRFAKPAHKRASQLLGYTLTLGDFDAWIGFAFLIRIILSPAERAALAYAALRSLDDDDAMATAETAIFDVEHGRAA' A
#
# COMPACT_ATOMS: atom_id res chain seq x y z
N MET A 1 -21.35 1.30 -7.51
CA MET A 1 -20.31 0.75 -6.60
C MET A 1 -20.46 1.20 -5.14
N SER A 2 -20.57 2.50 -4.83
CA SER A 2 -20.70 3.03 -3.45
C SER A 2 -21.81 2.37 -2.59
N ARG A 3 -22.95 1.97 -3.18
CA ARG A 3 -24.06 1.33 -2.43
C ARG A 3 -23.71 -0.04 -1.82
N PHE A 4 -22.75 -0.77 -2.40
CA PHE A 4 -22.42 -2.15 -2.00
C PHE A 4 -21.06 -2.29 -1.30
N ALA A 5 -20.22 -1.25 -1.38
CA ALA A 5 -18.92 -1.26 -0.73
C ALA A 5 -19.07 -1.21 0.80
N LYS A 6 -18.31 -2.05 1.52
CA LYS A 6 -18.25 -1.99 2.98
C LYS A 6 -17.71 -0.62 3.41
N PRO A 7 -18.09 -0.09 4.59
CA PRO A 7 -17.55 1.17 5.10
C PRO A 7 -16.01 1.21 5.10
N ALA A 8 -15.37 0.08 5.45
CA ALA A 8 -13.92 -0.08 5.39
C ALA A 8 -13.36 0.15 3.98
N HIS A 9 -13.98 -0.43 2.96
CA HIS A 9 -13.56 -0.28 1.57
C HIS A 9 -13.66 1.17 1.09
N LYS A 10 -14.76 1.86 1.44
CA LYS A 10 -14.93 3.28 1.12
C LYS A 10 -13.82 4.12 1.75
N ARG A 11 -13.49 3.85 3.02
CA ARG A 11 -12.44 4.56 3.74
C ARG A 11 -11.07 4.30 3.11
N ALA A 12 -10.75 3.06 2.73
CA ALA A 12 -9.52 2.72 2.03
C ALA A 12 -9.40 3.46 0.68
N SER A 13 -10.47 3.50 -0.11
CA SER A 13 -10.49 4.26 -1.38
C SER A 13 -10.30 5.77 -1.16
N GLN A 14 -10.90 6.34 -0.13
CA GLN A 14 -10.73 7.76 0.19
C GLN A 14 -9.30 8.08 0.62
N LEU A 15 -8.70 7.24 1.48
CA LEU A 15 -7.32 7.39 1.90
C LEU A 15 -6.35 7.29 0.72
N LEU A 16 -6.59 6.37 -0.21
CA LEU A 16 -5.78 6.28 -1.43
C LEU A 16 -5.88 7.59 -2.24
N GLY A 17 -7.08 8.17 -2.36
CA GLY A 17 -7.25 9.48 -3.01
C GLY A 17 -6.43 10.59 -2.35
N TYR A 18 -6.41 10.65 -1.01
CA TYR A 18 -5.56 11.62 -0.29
C TYR A 18 -4.07 11.36 -0.47
N THR A 19 -3.66 10.09 -0.44
CA THR A 19 -2.28 9.68 -0.63
C THR A 19 -1.77 10.10 -2.00
N LEU A 20 -2.57 9.87 -3.05
CA LEU A 20 -2.28 10.29 -4.41
C LEU A 20 -2.27 11.82 -4.57
N THR A 21 -3.13 12.53 -3.83
CA THR A 21 -3.19 14.01 -3.88
C THR A 21 -1.95 14.65 -3.25
N LEU A 22 -1.47 14.09 -2.13
CA LEU A 22 -0.27 14.58 -1.44
C LEU A 22 1.00 14.20 -2.21
N GLY A 23 1.08 12.97 -2.73
CA GLY A 23 2.13 12.52 -3.62
C GLY A 23 3.52 12.36 -2.98
N ASP A 24 3.64 12.56 -1.67
CA ASP A 24 4.89 12.41 -0.93
C ASP A 24 5.02 11.03 -0.26
N PHE A 25 6.25 10.71 0.16
CA PHE A 25 6.59 9.44 0.78
C PHE A 25 5.84 9.21 2.11
N ASP A 26 5.71 10.25 2.93
CA ASP A 26 5.06 10.16 4.24
C ASP A 26 3.59 9.80 4.12
N ALA A 27 2.90 10.32 3.10
CA ALA A 27 1.52 9.95 2.78
C ALA A 27 1.39 8.45 2.45
N TRP A 28 2.34 7.88 1.71
CA TRP A 28 2.34 6.45 1.39
C TRP A 28 2.62 5.57 2.62
N ILE A 29 3.53 5.99 3.52
CA ILE A 29 3.77 5.30 4.79
C ILE A 29 2.53 5.36 5.70
N GLY A 30 1.90 6.53 5.80
CA GLY A 30 0.64 6.71 6.52
C GLY A 30 -0.49 5.85 5.95
N PHE A 31 -0.59 5.75 4.62
CA PHE A 31 -1.54 4.88 3.94
C PHE A 31 -1.33 3.41 4.32
N ALA A 32 -0.09 2.91 4.26
CA ALA A 32 0.25 1.53 4.63
C ALA A 32 -0.16 1.20 6.08
N PHE A 33 0.06 2.13 7.02
CA PHE A 33 -0.37 1.98 8.40
C PHE A 33 -1.90 1.90 8.53
N LEU A 34 -2.63 2.80 7.87
CA LEU A 34 -4.09 2.87 7.96
C LEU A 34 -4.78 1.67 7.31
N ILE A 35 -4.32 1.21 6.14
CA ILE A 35 -4.92 0.03 5.49
C ILE A 35 -4.70 -1.25 6.30
N ARG A 36 -3.68 -1.32 7.17
CA ARG A 36 -3.49 -2.43 8.12
C ARG A 36 -4.63 -2.55 9.13
N ILE A 37 -5.21 -1.43 9.53
CA ILE A 37 -6.33 -1.35 10.48
C ILE A 37 -7.67 -1.58 9.75
N ILE A 38 -7.78 -1.10 8.51
CA ILE A 38 -9.05 -1.03 7.77
C ILE A 38 -9.33 -2.29 6.95
N LEU A 39 -8.30 -2.86 6.31
CA LEU A 39 -8.43 -4.00 5.39
C LEU A 39 -8.01 -5.29 6.06
N SER A 40 -8.60 -6.40 5.62
CA SER A 40 -8.17 -7.74 6.04
C SER A 40 -6.77 -8.09 5.49
N PRO A 41 -6.07 -9.07 6.08
CA PRO A 41 -4.78 -9.53 5.55
C PRO A 41 -4.84 -9.96 4.08
N ALA A 42 -5.90 -10.67 3.68
CA ALA A 42 -6.09 -11.13 2.31
C ALA A 42 -6.28 -9.96 1.32
N GLU A 43 -7.05 -8.95 1.70
CA GLU A 43 -7.26 -7.75 0.85
C GLU A 43 -5.96 -6.96 0.66
N ARG A 44 -5.11 -6.85 1.70
CA ARG A 44 -3.81 -6.19 1.57
C ARG A 44 -2.82 -6.97 0.71
N ALA A 45 -2.79 -8.28 0.85
CA ALA A 45 -1.96 -9.14 -0.01
C ALA A 45 -2.39 -9.02 -1.48
N ALA A 46 -3.69 -9.03 -1.76
CA ALA A 46 -4.22 -8.83 -3.11
C ALA A 46 -3.88 -7.43 -3.66
N LEU A 47 -3.96 -6.38 -2.83
CA LEU A 47 -3.56 -5.02 -3.21
C LEU A 47 -2.07 -4.94 -3.55
N ALA A 48 -1.19 -5.49 -2.70
CA ALA A 48 0.25 -5.50 -2.93
C ALA A 48 0.59 -6.27 -4.22
N TYR A 49 -0.02 -7.44 -4.42
CA TYR A 49 0.13 -8.22 -5.65
C TYR A 49 -0.31 -7.43 -6.89
N ALA A 50 -1.49 -6.81 -6.85
CA ALA A 50 -2.00 -6.01 -7.96
C ALA A 50 -1.09 -4.81 -8.29
N ALA A 51 -0.56 -4.14 -7.27
CA ALA A 51 0.40 -3.05 -7.44
C ALA A 51 1.68 -3.54 -8.12
N LEU A 52 2.29 -4.63 -7.63
CA LEU A 52 3.49 -5.22 -8.24
C LEU A 52 3.25 -5.65 -9.69
N ARG A 53 2.09 -6.26 -9.98
CA ARG A 53 1.72 -6.67 -11.34
C ARG A 53 1.45 -5.52 -12.31
N SER A 54 1.36 -4.28 -11.81
CA SER A 54 1.19 -3.09 -12.64
C SER A 54 2.50 -2.41 -13.03
N LEU A 55 3.62 -2.87 -12.48
CA LEU A 55 4.97 -2.39 -12.78
C LEU A 55 5.62 -3.27 -13.87
N ASP A 56 6.66 -2.74 -14.51
CA ASP A 56 7.57 -3.55 -15.34
C ASP A 56 8.38 -4.51 -14.45
N ASP A 57 8.87 -5.62 -15.02
CA ASP A 57 9.44 -6.73 -14.26
C ASP A 57 10.62 -6.30 -13.36
N ASP A 58 11.50 -5.42 -13.86
CA ASP A 58 12.65 -4.91 -13.09
C ASP A 58 12.20 -4.04 -11.90
N ASP A 59 11.25 -3.13 -12.13
CA ASP A 59 10.70 -2.26 -11.09
C ASP A 59 9.89 -3.04 -10.05
N ALA A 60 9.15 -4.06 -10.49
CA ALA A 60 8.40 -4.95 -9.62
C ALA A 60 9.35 -5.72 -8.69
N MET A 61 10.45 -6.26 -9.23
CA MET A 61 11.44 -6.98 -8.44
C MET A 61 12.14 -6.05 -7.45
N ALA A 62 12.68 -4.92 -7.92
CA ALA A 62 13.37 -3.96 -7.07
C ALA A 62 12.45 -3.44 -5.95
N THR A 63 11.20 -3.09 -6.28
CA THR A 63 10.21 -2.63 -5.30
C THR A 63 9.90 -3.71 -4.27
N ALA A 64 9.73 -4.96 -4.68
CA ALA A 64 9.46 -6.08 -3.77
C ALA A 64 10.65 -6.33 -2.83
N GLU A 65 11.87 -6.32 -3.36
CA GLU A 65 13.10 -6.46 -2.58
C GLU A 65 13.23 -5.34 -1.54
N THR A 66 13.09 -4.08 -1.95
CA THR A 66 13.12 -2.95 -1.01
C THR A 66 12.02 -3.07 0.04
N ALA A 67 10.77 -3.36 -0.35
CA ALA A 67 9.66 -3.45 0.60
C ALA A 67 9.83 -4.59 1.63
N ILE A 68 10.54 -5.66 1.29
CA ILE A 68 10.75 -6.83 2.14
C ILE A 68 12.03 -6.70 2.98
N PHE A 69 13.13 -6.21 2.39
CA PHE A 69 14.47 -6.28 2.96
C PHE A 69 15.05 -4.91 3.42
N ASP A 70 14.56 -3.78 2.90
CA ASP A 70 15.09 -2.45 3.27
C ASP A 70 14.79 -2.08 4.74
N VAL A 71 13.82 -2.76 5.36
CA VAL A 71 13.49 -2.57 6.78
C VAL A 71 14.61 -3.07 7.72
N GLU A 72 15.54 -3.92 7.27
CA GLU A 72 16.66 -4.40 8.10
C GLU A 72 17.88 -3.45 8.16
N HIS A 73 18.01 -2.46 7.27
CA HIS A 73 19.16 -1.54 7.28
C HIS A 73 18.93 -0.23 8.08
N GLY A 74 17.75 -0.05 8.67
CA GLY A 74 17.42 1.07 9.55
C GLY A 74 17.75 0.87 11.03
N ARG A 75 18.40 -0.24 11.40
CA ARG A 75 18.94 -0.50 12.76
C ARG A 75 20.35 -1.07 12.73
N ALA A 76 21.30 -0.26 12.25
CA ALA A 76 22.72 -0.45 12.54
C ALA A 76 23.47 0.88 12.43
N ALA A 77 23.50 1.65 13.53
CA ALA A 77 24.61 2.47 14.05
C ALA A 77 24.10 3.31 15.24
#